data_AF-A0AA36N8G0-F1
#
_entry.id   AF-A0AA36N8G0-F1
#
_cell.length_a   1.000
_cell.length_b   1.000
_cell.length_c   1.000
_cell.angle_alpha   90.00
_cell.angle_beta   90.00
_cell.angle_gamma   90.00
#
_symmetry.space_group_name_H-M   'P 1'
#
loop_
_entity.id
_entity.type
_entity.pdbx_description
1 polymer ?
#
loop_
_entity_poly.entity_id
_entity_poly.type
_entity_poly.pdbx_seq_one_letter_code
_entity_poly.pdbx_strand_id
1 'polypeptide(L)'
;MNDLPSGMDVVFSLLRRLLMRETFEEDVQVFTDMGVSGYVSRVMLSALGDLTFEGEECATEEAAQSAAVASCLDAFASVGSMAKVALGVETPHPPAEAPPPELVAARGGWWPQPEEPPTKKARTFPMPVGRLPPSRPEPKVKVKAMPKPPSGLVVAPDVGEGKAQLHSLLSRIIGRSVTKADVIYEVFPVEGGFQAILTLPNGGHNIAGHPATTKKDAEQSAAALASEWLQENVAIPGLAPGSLDASKTSRKRSHSQILGAVQAQKVGKVKEVLRTASSNSILLEEGSDFSIWRDVRLEPCTMEDVPDPASLDYYYGQICLVCQVVVSMKGWEAHATGKKHSQRLQMQPMKLRSHVERPLPTPPCDLLGPEHFRSTGAWCLKDDLGEFPAVLTLGEMDFSFSLAVANLRPPGKVMVATSYLAEHDPSEVEVHPADDGERATYCRKSLPGMAGALNKNISRLRALGAEVLHSVDATNLEGTLRTQGIEGGFHIVVFPFPRYSLSRAPNPCNSRLLRDFFTSVTSGGFLLEGGLIQLVMLSSQYEDWDVNGVASDAQLRLTSRVALPGSFYQPREMSGKAWTPAGAELLTFEAA
;
A
#
# COMPACT_ATOMS: atom_id res chain seq x y z
N MET A 1 -15.23 33.95 -10.51
CA MET A 1 -15.71 33.22 -11.69
C MET A 1 -14.95 31.92 -11.67
N ASN A 2 -15.62 30.81 -11.36
CA ASN A 2 -14.96 29.50 -11.37
C ASN A 2 -14.80 29.12 -12.84
N ASP A 3 -13.56 28.96 -13.29
CA ASP A 3 -13.27 28.50 -14.65
C ASP A 3 -13.86 27.10 -14.79
N LEU A 4 -14.90 26.99 -15.63
CA LEU A 4 -15.41 25.68 -16.03
C LEU A 4 -14.27 24.93 -16.74
N PRO A 5 -14.06 23.65 -16.43
CA PRO A 5 -13.03 22.86 -17.10
C PRO A 5 -13.25 22.92 -18.61
N SER A 6 -12.16 23.07 -19.37
CA SER A 6 -12.25 23.09 -20.83
C SER A 6 -12.81 21.74 -21.31
N GLY A 7 -13.46 21.71 -22.47
CA GLY A 7 -13.97 20.45 -23.03
C GLY A 7 -12.86 19.39 -23.18
N MET A 8 -11.62 19.82 -23.41
CA MET A 8 -10.45 18.93 -23.48
C MET A 8 -10.12 18.28 -22.13
N ASP A 9 -10.25 19.00 -21.01
CA ASP A 9 -10.02 18.44 -19.67
C ASP A 9 -10.97 17.28 -19.37
N VAL A 10 -12.21 17.37 -19.88
CA VAL A 10 -13.21 16.30 -19.78
C VAL A 10 -12.79 15.08 -20.58
N VAL A 11 -12.27 15.26 -21.81
CA VAL A 11 -11.76 14.17 -22.65
C VAL A 11 -10.56 13.48 -21.99
N PHE A 12 -9.59 14.24 -21.46
CA PHE A 12 -8.45 13.68 -20.74
C PHE A 12 -8.88 12.89 -19.50
N SER A 13 -9.83 13.42 -18.73
CA SER A 13 -10.39 12.74 -17.55
C SER A 13 -11.07 11.42 -17.91
N LEU A 14 -11.88 11.40 -18.98
CA LEU A 14 -12.54 10.17 -19.46
C LEU A 14 -11.53 9.12 -19.93
N LEU A 15 -10.50 9.51 -20.66
CA LEU A 15 -9.47 8.58 -21.10
C LEU A 15 -8.66 7.99 -19.94
N ARG A 16 -8.34 8.78 -18.91
CA ARG A 16 -7.68 8.26 -17.69
C ARG A 16 -8.51 7.17 -17.04
N ARG A 17 -9.82 7.40 -16.94
CA ARG A 17 -10.78 6.43 -16.39
C ARG A 17 -10.87 5.18 -17.25
N LEU A 18 -10.90 5.32 -18.57
CA LEU A 18 -11.09 4.19 -19.49
C LEU A 18 -9.82 3.33 -19.64
N LEU A 19 -8.64 3.95 -19.63
CA LEU A 19 -7.36 3.27 -19.85
C LEU A 19 -6.68 2.82 -18.57
N MET A 20 -7.16 3.25 -17.40
CA MET A 20 -6.56 2.97 -16.08
C MET A 20 -5.06 3.35 -16.02
N ARG A 21 -4.65 4.37 -16.77
CA ARG A 21 -3.28 4.93 -16.80
C ARG A 21 -3.32 6.45 -16.95
N GLU A 22 -2.23 7.10 -16.61
CA GLU A 22 -2.05 8.52 -16.94
C GLU A 22 -2.11 8.73 -18.44
N THR A 23 -2.80 9.81 -18.84
CA THR A 23 -2.91 10.25 -20.23
C THR A 23 -2.06 11.48 -20.43
N PHE A 24 -1.31 11.48 -21.53
CA PHE A 24 -0.41 12.54 -21.93
C PHE A 24 -1.01 13.32 -23.11
N GLU A 25 -0.51 14.52 -23.37
CA GLU A 25 -0.95 15.33 -24.52
C GLU A 25 -0.81 14.57 -25.84
N GLU A 26 0.14 13.65 -25.94
CA GLU A 26 0.33 12.79 -27.12
C GLU A 26 -0.82 11.80 -27.35
N ASP A 27 -1.59 11.45 -26.30
CA ASP A 27 -2.72 10.53 -26.39
C ASP A 27 -3.98 11.18 -26.99
N VAL A 28 -4.06 12.52 -27.05
CA VAL A 28 -5.20 13.29 -27.59
C VAL A 28 -4.72 14.40 -28.50
N GLN A 29 -4.94 14.27 -29.80
CA GLN A 29 -4.53 15.25 -30.79
C GLN A 29 -5.76 15.91 -31.42
N VAL A 30 -5.73 17.23 -31.58
CA VAL A 30 -6.78 17.98 -32.27
C VAL A 30 -6.21 18.53 -33.58
N PHE A 31 -6.80 18.15 -34.69
CA PHE A 31 -6.44 18.64 -36.03
C PHE A 31 -7.54 19.56 -36.54
N THR A 32 -7.21 20.70 -37.13
CA THR A 32 -8.17 21.59 -37.80
C THR A 32 -7.80 21.71 -39.28
N ASP A 33 -8.75 21.42 -40.16
CA ASP A 33 -8.65 21.67 -41.60
C ASP A 33 -9.50 22.90 -41.97
N MET A 34 -8.98 23.74 -42.86
CA MET A 34 -9.73 24.87 -43.44
C MET A 34 -10.39 24.42 -44.74
N GLY A 35 -11.72 24.31 -44.71
CA GLY A 35 -12.58 24.00 -45.85
C GLY A 35 -12.94 25.23 -46.68
N VAL A 36 -13.77 25.01 -47.70
CA VAL A 36 -14.22 26.08 -48.62
C VAL A 36 -15.22 27.03 -47.92
N SER A 37 -15.95 26.54 -46.92
CA SER A 37 -17.03 27.25 -46.22
C SER A 37 -16.76 27.52 -44.74
N GLY A 38 -15.68 27.02 -44.17
CA GLY A 38 -15.39 27.11 -42.74
C GLY A 38 -14.21 26.22 -42.31
N TYR A 39 -14.18 25.89 -41.02
CA TYR A 39 -13.19 25.03 -40.38
C TYR A 39 -13.86 23.73 -39.95
N VAL A 40 -13.16 22.60 -40.12
CA VAL A 40 -13.56 21.30 -39.60
C VAL A 40 -12.44 20.81 -38.71
N SER A 41 -12.73 20.43 -37.46
CA SER A 41 -11.73 19.83 -36.58
C SER A 41 -12.00 18.35 -36.33
N ARG A 42 -10.93 17.62 -36.01
CA ARG A 42 -10.95 16.21 -35.64
C ARG A 42 -10.20 15.99 -34.34
N VAL A 43 -10.77 15.22 -33.42
CA VAL A 43 -10.09 14.72 -32.21
C VAL A 43 -9.64 13.29 -32.46
N MET A 44 -8.34 13.01 -32.36
CA MET A 44 -7.73 11.69 -32.50
C MET A 44 -7.23 11.17 -31.16
N LEU A 45 -7.63 9.95 -30.81
CA LEU A 45 -7.29 9.29 -29.55
C LEU A 45 -6.34 8.12 -29.83
N SER A 46 -5.03 8.40 -29.89
CA SER A 46 -4.02 7.40 -30.24
C SER A 46 -3.94 6.25 -29.24
N ALA A 47 -4.26 6.53 -27.97
CA ALA A 47 -4.34 5.51 -26.93
C ALA A 47 -5.42 4.43 -27.18
N LEU A 48 -6.37 4.69 -28.08
CA LEU A 48 -7.47 3.78 -28.43
C LEU A 48 -7.36 3.24 -29.86
N GLY A 49 -6.15 3.21 -30.42
CA GLY A 49 -5.93 2.72 -31.80
C GLY A 49 -6.31 3.77 -32.85
N ASP A 50 -5.95 5.02 -32.59
CA ASP A 50 -6.15 6.17 -33.49
C ASP A 50 -7.62 6.43 -33.85
N LEU A 51 -8.53 6.19 -32.90
CA LEU A 51 -9.95 6.55 -33.05
C LEU A 51 -10.10 8.05 -33.27
N THR A 52 -10.82 8.43 -34.33
CA THR A 52 -10.97 9.82 -34.74
C THR A 52 -12.43 10.24 -34.72
N PHE A 53 -12.71 11.42 -34.17
CA PHE A 53 -14.03 12.03 -34.07
C PHE A 53 -14.02 13.38 -34.78
N GLU A 54 -14.81 13.51 -35.84
CA GLU A 54 -14.93 14.75 -36.62
C GLU A 54 -16.10 15.59 -36.08
N GLY A 55 -15.87 16.91 -35.92
CA GLY A 55 -16.88 17.89 -35.57
C GLY A 55 -17.57 18.49 -36.80
N GLU A 56 -18.70 19.18 -36.59
CA GLU A 56 -19.39 19.89 -37.68
C GLU A 56 -18.55 21.07 -38.21
N GLU A 57 -18.75 21.42 -39.49
CA GLU A 57 -18.09 22.57 -40.11
C GLU A 57 -18.59 23.88 -39.49
N CYS A 58 -17.65 24.69 -38.98
CA CYS A 58 -17.95 25.92 -38.26
C CYS A 58 -17.27 27.14 -38.90
N ALA A 59 -17.83 28.33 -38.67
CA ALA A 59 -17.26 29.57 -39.20
C ALA A 59 -15.90 29.96 -38.58
N THR A 60 -15.58 29.44 -37.39
CA THR A 60 -14.32 29.70 -36.67
C THR A 60 -13.65 28.39 -36.25
N GLU A 61 -12.32 28.40 -36.16
CA GLU A 61 -11.53 27.26 -35.70
C GLU A 61 -11.91 26.82 -34.27
N GLU A 62 -12.09 27.77 -33.34
CA GLU A 62 -12.48 27.46 -31.95
C GLU A 62 -13.83 26.75 -31.87
N ALA A 63 -14.80 27.15 -32.70
CA ALA A 63 -16.09 26.48 -32.77
C ALA A 63 -15.97 25.08 -33.38
N ALA A 64 -15.12 24.91 -34.40
CA ALA A 64 -14.86 23.60 -35.00
C ALA A 64 -14.18 22.64 -34.01
N GLN A 65 -13.21 23.11 -33.24
CA GLN A 65 -12.55 22.33 -32.18
C GLN A 65 -13.56 21.93 -31.09
N SER A 66 -14.39 22.87 -30.66
CA SER A 66 -15.46 22.61 -29.68
C SER A 66 -16.46 21.57 -30.19
N ALA A 67 -16.86 21.65 -31.47
CA ALA A 67 -17.75 20.68 -32.10
C ALA A 67 -17.13 19.28 -32.19
N ALA A 68 -15.82 19.19 -32.48
CA ALA A 68 -15.10 17.91 -32.55
C ALA A 68 -14.97 17.26 -31.15
N VAL A 69 -14.71 18.06 -30.12
CA VAL A 69 -14.70 17.61 -28.72
C VAL A 69 -16.10 17.13 -28.29
N ALA A 70 -17.15 17.87 -28.63
CA ALA A 70 -18.53 17.46 -28.34
C ALA A 70 -18.88 16.12 -29.02
N SER A 71 -18.55 15.97 -30.31
CA SER A 71 -18.71 14.73 -31.07
C SER A 71 -18.00 13.52 -30.41
N CYS A 72 -16.77 13.75 -29.94
CA CYS A 72 -16.00 12.75 -29.17
C CYS A 72 -16.71 12.36 -27.86
N LEU A 73 -17.15 13.34 -27.07
CA LEU A 73 -17.84 13.11 -25.79
C LEU A 73 -19.19 12.39 -25.98
N ASP A 74 -19.96 12.75 -27.00
CA ASP A 74 -21.24 12.11 -27.32
C ASP A 74 -21.05 10.64 -27.72
N ALA A 75 -19.99 10.33 -28.48
CA ALA A 75 -19.65 8.96 -28.82
C ALA A 75 -19.32 8.12 -27.57
N PHE A 76 -18.54 8.67 -26.62
CA PHE A 76 -18.28 8.00 -25.34
C PHE A 76 -19.54 7.81 -24.50
N ALA A 77 -20.43 8.82 -24.45
CA ALA A 77 -21.69 8.71 -23.73
C ALA A 77 -22.61 7.64 -24.33
N SER A 78 -22.63 7.53 -25.66
CA SER A 78 -23.37 6.49 -26.39
C SER A 78 -22.83 5.09 -26.10
N VAL A 79 -21.52 4.89 -26.18
CA VAL A 79 -20.87 3.60 -25.85
C VAL A 79 -21.11 3.22 -24.39
N GLY A 80 -20.99 4.18 -23.46
CA GLY A 80 -21.28 3.96 -22.04
C GLY A 80 -22.73 3.52 -21.81
N SER A 81 -23.68 4.09 -22.56
CA SER A 81 -25.09 3.71 -22.50
C SER A 81 -25.33 2.31 -23.09
N MET A 82 -24.70 1.99 -24.21
CA MET A 82 -24.77 0.66 -24.83
C MET A 82 -24.16 -0.43 -23.94
N ALA A 83 -23.04 -0.14 -23.27
CA ALA A 83 -22.39 -1.06 -22.34
C ALA A 83 -23.28 -1.35 -21.12
N LYS A 84 -23.97 -0.36 -20.57
CA LYS A 84 -24.94 -0.56 -19.47
C LYS A 84 -26.07 -1.49 -19.87
N VAL A 85 -26.62 -1.32 -21.08
CA VAL A 85 -27.67 -2.19 -21.63
C VAL A 85 -27.16 -3.62 -21.85
N ALA A 86 -25.97 -3.78 -22.45
CA ALA A 86 -25.38 -5.09 -22.73
C ALA A 86 -25.01 -5.86 -21.45
N LEU A 87 -24.63 -5.15 -20.39
CA LEU A 87 -24.29 -5.74 -19.09
C LEU A 87 -25.52 -6.00 -18.19
N GLY A 88 -26.74 -5.70 -18.66
CA GLY A 88 -27.95 -5.88 -17.86
C GLY A 88 -27.99 -5.00 -16.61
N VAL A 89 -27.26 -3.89 -16.60
CA VAL A 89 -27.28 -2.92 -15.51
C VAL A 89 -28.56 -2.10 -15.67
N GLU A 90 -29.64 -2.53 -15.02
CA GLU A 90 -30.89 -1.78 -14.99
C GLU A 90 -30.63 -0.39 -14.40
N THR A 91 -31.02 0.65 -15.13
CA THR A 91 -31.11 2.00 -14.57
C THR A 91 -32.08 1.94 -13.39
N PRO A 92 -31.71 2.42 -12.18
CA PRO A 92 -32.60 2.38 -11.03
C PRO A 92 -33.90 3.09 -11.40
N HIS A 93 -35.01 2.37 -11.27
CA HIS A 93 -36.33 2.96 -11.39
C HIS A 93 -36.41 4.15 -10.40
N PRO A 94 -36.99 5.29 -10.80
CA PRO A 94 -37.31 6.33 -9.82
C PRO A 94 -38.12 5.69 -8.69
N PRO A 95 -37.83 6.02 -7.42
CA PRO A 95 -38.49 5.37 -6.30
C PRO A 95 -40.00 5.50 -6.48
N ALA A 96 -40.69 4.35 -6.44
CA ALA A 96 -42.14 4.33 -6.46
C ALA A 96 -42.66 5.29 -5.38
N GLU A 97 -43.60 6.16 -5.78
CA GLU A 97 -44.27 7.12 -4.90
C GLU A 97 -44.60 6.47 -3.56
N ALA A 98 -44.09 7.06 -2.47
CA ALA A 98 -44.32 6.55 -1.13
C ALA A 98 -45.82 6.49 -0.85
N PRO A 99 -46.35 5.35 -0.38
CA PRO A 99 -47.75 5.28 0.02
C PRO A 99 -48.04 6.27 1.16
N PRO A 100 -49.24 6.87 1.19
CA PRO A 100 -49.59 7.90 2.17
C PRO A 100 -49.53 7.38 3.61
N PRO A 101 -49.17 8.24 4.58
CA PRO A 101 -48.94 7.83 5.96
C PRO A 101 -50.26 7.73 6.72
N GLU A 102 -50.98 6.63 6.56
CA GLU A 102 -52.03 6.24 7.51
C GLU A 102 -51.88 4.77 7.90
N LEU A 103 -52.03 4.52 9.21
CA LEU A 103 -52.07 3.23 9.90
C LEU A 103 -50.74 2.51 10.21
N VAL A 104 -49.93 3.13 11.09
CA VAL A 104 -49.14 2.36 12.07
C VAL A 104 -49.49 2.85 13.48
N ALA A 105 -50.74 2.60 13.87
CA ALA A 105 -51.15 2.55 15.27
C ALA A 105 -51.63 1.12 15.55
N ALA A 106 -51.20 0.55 16.67
CA ALA A 106 -51.53 -0.77 17.20
C ALA A 106 -50.70 -1.97 16.72
N ARG A 107 -49.44 -2.05 17.17
CA ARG A 107 -48.89 -3.30 17.74
C ARG A 107 -48.02 -2.98 18.95
N GLY A 108 -48.68 -2.86 20.09
CA GLY A 108 -48.04 -2.82 21.39
C GLY A 108 -47.60 -4.21 21.85
N GLY A 109 -46.53 -4.22 22.63
CA GLY A 109 -46.18 -5.27 23.58
C GLY A 109 -45.48 -6.47 22.96
N TRP A 110 -44.23 -6.69 23.38
CA TRP A 110 -43.66 -7.95 23.88
C TRP A 110 -42.13 -7.80 23.84
N TRP A 111 -41.58 -7.15 24.87
CA TRP A 111 -40.18 -7.30 25.24
C TRP A 111 -40.17 -7.78 26.70
N PRO A 112 -39.57 -8.94 27.00
CA PRO A 112 -39.39 -9.37 28.38
C PRO A 112 -38.37 -8.45 29.07
N GLN A 113 -38.69 -8.05 30.29
CA GLN A 113 -37.80 -7.31 31.18
C GLN A 113 -36.53 -8.13 31.45
N PRO A 114 -35.35 -7.50 31.58
CA PRO A 114 -34.13 -8.21 31.93
C PRO A 114 -34.21 -8.69 33.39
N GLU A 115 -34.18 -10.01 33.59
CA GLU A 115 -34.04 -10.61 34.91
C GLU A 115 -32.70 -10.24 35.54
N GLU A 116 -32.75 -9.90 36.83
CA GLU A 116 -31.58 -9.61 37.66
C GLU A 116 -30.60 -10.80 37.72
N PRO A 117 -29.28 -10.56 37.70
CA PRO A 117 -28.31 -11.64 37.79
C PRO A 117 -28.32 -12.27 39.21
N PRO A 118 -28.34 -13.60 39.32
CA PRO A 118 -28.30 -14.27 40.61
C PRO A 118 -26.93 -14.06 41.29
N THR A 119 -27.00 -13.70 42.56
CA THR A 119 -25.86 -13.59 43.49
C THR A 119 -25.08 -14.90 43.55
N LYS A 120 -23.85 -14.89 43.01
CA LYS A 120 -22.95 -16.06 43.05
C LYS A 120 -22.37 -16.22 44.46
N LYS A 121 -22.81 -17.28 45.15
CA LYS A 121 -22.14 -17.82 46.34
C LYS A 121 -20.71 -18.24 46.01
N ALA A 122 -19.78 -17.87 46.88
CA ALA A 122 -18.37 -18.19 46.80
C ALA A 122 -18.16 -19.72 46.73
N ARG A 123 -17.62 -20.19 45.60
CA ARG A 123 -17.09 -21.53 45.44
C ARG A 123 -15.58 -21.46 45.62
N THR A 124 -15.11 -22.04 46.72
CA THR A 124 -13.69 -22.30 47.01
C THR A 124 -13.10 -23.23 45.94
N PHE A 125 -12.11 -22.75 45.20
CA PHE A 125 -11.30 -23.57 44.30
C PHE A 125 -10.26 -24.38 45.09
N PRO A 126 -10.08 -25.69 44.80
CA PRO A 126 -8.98 -26.46 45.34
C PRO A 126 -7.66 -26.06 44.67
N MET A 127 -6.59 -26.04 45.47
CA MET A 127 -5.23 -25.68 45.07
C MET A 127 -4.68 -26.55 43.92
N PRO A 128 -3.79 -26.01 43.07
CA PRO A 128 -3.18 -26.78 41.99
C PRO A 128 -2.10 -27.73 42.54
N VAL A 129 -2.26 -29.01 42.18
CA VAL A 129 -1.29 -30.08 42.39
C VAL A 129 -0.07 -29.87 41.49
N GLY A 130 1.11 -29.89 42.11
CA GLY A 130 2.41 -30.32 41.55
C GLY A 130 2.80 -29.87 40.12
N ARG A 131 3.72 -28.89 40.03
CA ARG A 131 4.55 -28.71 38.84
C ARG A 131 5.42 -29.95 38.62
N LEU A 132 5.26 -30.62 37.48
CA LEU A 132 6.25 -31.55 36.96
C LEU A 132 7.54 -30.79 36.61
N PRO A 133 8.73 -31.36 36.87
CA PRO A 133 10.00 -30.75 36.49
C PRO A 133 10.15 -30.67 34.96
N PRO A 134 10.89 -29.68 34.44
CA PRO A 134 11.11 -29.55 33.00
C PRO A 134 11.85 -30.78 32.46
N SER A 135 11.31 -31.34 31.38
CA SER A 135 11.92 -32.41 30.60
C SER A 135 13.31 -31.99 30.11
N ARG A 136 14.26 -32.89 30.33
CA ARG A 136 15.66 -32.80 29.92
C ARG A 136 15.73 -32.60 28.39
N PRO A 137 16.52 -31.63 27.88
CA PRO A 137 16.64 -31.44 26.43
C PRO A 137 17.20 -32.69 25.78
N GLU A 138 16.51 -33.17 24.75
CA GLU A 138 16.95 -34.32 23.96
C GLU A 138 18.32 -34.05 23.32
N PRO A 139 19.21 -35.05 23.28
CA PRO A 139 20.53 -34.91 22.69
C PRO A 139 20.40 -34.66 21.18
N LYS A 140 20.93 -33.54 20.71
CA LYS A 140 21.06 -33.20 19.29
C LYS A 140 21.71 -34.36 18.54
N VAL A 141 20.93 -35.08 17.76
CA VAL A 141 21.41 -36.12 16.84
C VAL A 141 22.29 -35.42 15.81
N LYS A 142 23.60 -35.69 15.87
CA LYS A 142 24.56 -35.25 14.84
C LYS A 142 24.20 -35.95 13.53
N VAL A 143 23.55 -35.23 12.62
CA VAL A 143 23.35 -35.68 11.25
C VAL A 143 24.73 -35.87 10.61
N LYS A 144 25.05 -37.11 10.25
CA LYS A 144 26.28 -37.47 9.52
C LYS A 144 26.30 -36.69 8.20
N ALA A 145 27.44 -36.07 7.90
CA ALA A 145 27.71 -35.46 6.61
C ALA A 145 27.46 -36.49 5.48
N MET A 146 26.70 -36.09 4.46
CA MET A 146 26.46 -36.91 3.28
C MET A 146 27.77 -37.19 2.55
N PRO A 147 27.96 -38.40 2.00
CA PRO A 147 29.14 -38.76 1.24
C PRO A 147 29.27 -37.87 0.00
N LYS A 148 30.49 -37.39 -0.24
CA LYS A 148 30.87 -36.58 -1.40
C LYS A 148 30.59 -37.41 -2.67
N PRO A 149 29.81 -36.91 -3.64
CA PRO A 149 29.46 -37.69 -4.83
C PRO A 149 30.70 -37.98 -5.70
N PRO A 150 30.71 -39.10 -6.43
CA PRO A 150 31.82 -39.50 -7.29
C PRO A 150 32.08 -38.44 -8.37
N SER A 151 33.36 -38.06 -8.51
CA SER A 151 33.86 -37.08 -9.47
C SER A 151 33.80 -37.64 -10.89
N GLY A 152 32.65 -37.50 -11.55
CA GLY A 152 32.44 -37.92 -12.94
C GLY A 152 31.38 -37.11 -13.70
N LEU A 153 30.98 -35.94 -13.20
CA LEU A 153 29.99 -35.09 -13.85
C LEU A 153 30.65 -34.12 -14.83
N VAL A 154 30.08 -34.04 -16.02
CA VAL A 154 30.39 -33.08 -17.09
C VAL A 154 30.35 -31.68 -16.50
N VAL A 155 31.48 -30.98 -16.55
CA VAL A 155 31.59 -29.59 -16.11
C VAL A 155 30.74 -28.75 -17.04
N ALA A 156 29.59 -28.27 -16.55
CA ALA A 156 28.79 -27.29 -17.25
C ALA A 156 29.64 -26.04 -17.54
N PRO A 157 29.44 -25.37 -18.69
CA PRO A 157 30.16 -24.14 -19.02
C PRO A 157 30.02 -23.10 -17.90
N ASP A 158 31.00 -22.21 -17.75
CA ASP A 158 31.03 -21.15 -16.73
C ASP A 158 29.85 -20.18 -16.92
N VAL A 159 28.70 -20.45 -16.28
CA VAL A 159 27.44 -19.70 -16.43
C VAL A 159 27.43 -18.47 -15.51
N GLY A 160 28.42 -17.59 -15.66
CA GLY A 160 28.49 -16.35 -14.91
C GLY A 160 27.85 -15.20 -15.66
N GLU A 161 26.51 -15.07 -15.65
CA GLU A 161 25.74 -13.81 -15.91
C GLU A 161 24.22 -14.04 -16.22
N GLY A 162 23.70 -15.27 -16.23
CA GLY A 162 22.33 -15.59 -16.68
C GLY A 162 21.21 -14.76 -16.03
N LYS A 163 21.25 -14.52 -14.71
CA LYS A 163 20.24 -13.69 -14.02
C LYS A 163 20.27 -12.22 -14.42
N ALA A 164 21.47 -11.66 -14.64
CA ALA A 164 21.61 -10.25 -15.01
C ALA A 164 21.09 -10.02 -16.44
N GLN A 165 21.39 -10.96 -17.35
CA GLN A 165 20.87 -10.95 -18.72
C GLN A 165 19.35 -11.04 -18.75
N LEU A 166 18.77 -11.98 -17.98
CA LEU A 166 17.32 -12.14 -17.90
C LEU A 166 16.62 -10.89 -17.36
N HIS A 167 17.15 -10.29 -16.29
CA HIS A 167 16.58 -9.08 -15.68
C HIS A 167 16.60 -7.89 -16.65
N SER A 168 17.70 -7.72 -17.39
CA SER A 168 17.80 -6.70 -18.43
C SER A 168 16.81 -6.93 -19.58
N LEU A 169 16.59 -8.19 -19.98
CA LEU A 169 15.69 -8.53 -21.08
C LEU A 169 14.23 -8.31 -20.68
N LEU A 170 13.83 -8.80 -19.51
CA LEU A 170 12.48 -8.64 -18.98
C LEU A 170 12.14 -7.18 -18.71
N SER A 171 13.07 -6.37 -18.21
CA SER A 171 12.82 -4.93 -17.98
C SER A 171 12.45 -4.21 -19.27
N ARG A 172 13.04 -4.63 -20.40
CA ARG A 172 12.71 -4.09 -21.73
C ARG A 172 11.37 -4.59 -22.26
N ILE A 173 11.05 -5.86 -22.04
CA ILE A 173 9.78 -6.47 -22.48
C ILE A 173 8.60 -5.87 -21.71
N ILE A 174 8.75 -5.71 -20.38
CA ILE A 174 7.66 -5.27 -19.49
C ILE A 174 7.55 -3.73 -19.48
N GLY A 175 8.61 -3.00 -19.84
CA GLY A 175 8.61 -1.53 -19.85
C GLY A 175 8.68 -0.89 -18.45
N ARG A 176 8.99 -1.69 -17.42
CA ARG A 176 9.26 -1.24 -16.04
C ARG A 176 10.35 -2.11 -15.41
N SER A 177 10.80 -1.75 -14.21
CA SER A 177 11.70 -2.59 -13.43
C SER A 177 11.06 -3.95 -13.11
N VAL A 178 11.84 -5.02 -13.25
CA VAL A 178 11.44 -6.41 -12.96
C VAL A 178 11.44 -6.61 -11.44
N THR A 179 10.31 -7.07 -10.92
CA THR A 179 10.07 -7.38 -9.50
C THR A 179 10.15 -8.90 -9.24
N LYS A 180 10.12 -9.31 -7.97
CA LYS A 180 10.05 -10.73 -7.60
C LYS A 180 8.76 -11.43 -8.05
N ALA A 181 7.69 -10.67 -8.31
CA ALA A 181 6.46 -11.22 -8.85
C ALA A 181 6.57 -11.56 -10.34
N ASP A 182 7.56 -11.00 -11.05
CA ASP A 182 7.74 -11.22 -12.48
C ASP A 182 8.59 -12.46 -12.80
N VAL A 183 9.36 -12.97 -11.82
CA VAL A 183 10.23 -14.15 -11.97
C VAL A 183 10.25 -14.98 -10.67
N ILE A 184 9.77 -16.22 -10.74
CA ILE A 184 9.75 -17.16 -9.61
C ILE A 184 10.73 -18.30 -9.88
N TYR A 185 11.60 -18.61 -8.92
CA TYR A 185 12.53 -19.74 -9.00
C TYR A 185 12.12 -20.82 -8.00
N GLU A 186 11.97 -22.06 -8.46
CA GLU A 186 11.78 -23.23 -7.63
C GLU A 186 12.96 -24.18 -7.80
N VAL A 187 13.68 -24.48 -6.72
CA VAL A 187 14.90 -25.30 -6.76
C VAL A 187 14.67 -26.65 -6.11
N PHE A 188 14.86 -27.72 -6.90
CA PHE A 188 14.67 -29.09 -6.49
C PHE A 188 16.03 -29.81 -6.35
N PRO A 189 16.23 -30.64 -5.32
CA PRO A 189 17.38 -31.54 -5.26
C PRO A 189 17.18 -32.66 -6.29
N VAL A 190 18.19 -32.90 -7.12
CA VAL A 190 18.20 -33.97 -8.13
C VAL A 190 19.44 -34.85 -7.98
N GLU A 191 19.47 -36.01 -8.61
CA GLU A 191 20.64 -36.88 -8.56
C GLU A 191 21.87 -36.15 -9.12
N GLY A 192 22.87 -35.90 -8.27
CA GLY A 192 24.09 -35.18 -8.65
C GLY A 192 24.09 -33.67 -8.38
N GLY A 193 23.03 -33.07 -7.81
CA GLY A 193 23.03 -31.65 -7.45
C GLY A 193 21.65 -31.02 -7.21
N PHE A 194 21.45 -29.84 -7.78
CA PHE A 194 20.21 -29.06 -7.72
C PHE A 194 19.79 -28.69 -9.14
N GLN A 195 18.49 -28.67 -9.42
CA GLN A 195 17.92 -28.14 -10.66
C GLN A 195 16.90 -27.07 -10.30
N ALA A 196 16.91 -25.94 -11.02
CA ALA A 196 15.95 -24.87 -10.83
C ALA A 196 14.95 -24.82 -11.98
N ILE A 197 13.68 -24.59 -11.66
CA ILE A 197 12.63 -24.24 -12.62
C ILE A 197 12.31 -22.76 -12.43
N LEU A 198 12.33 -22.01 -13.53
CA LEU A 198 11.99 -20.59 -13.57
C LEU A 198 10.60 -20.43 -14.18
N THR A 199 9.70 -19.78 -13.46
CA THR A 199 8.35 -19.43 -13.93
C THR A 199 8.25 -17.95 -14.23
N LEU A 200 7.76 -17.62 -15.43
CA LEU A 200 7.41 -16.26 -15.85
C LEU A 200 5.88 -16.09 -15.79
N PRO A 201 5.31 -15.49 -14.73
CA PRO A 201 3.86 -15.52 -14.49
C PRO A 201 3.03 -14.85 -15.60
N ASN A 202 3.57 -13.81 -16.23
CA ASN A 202 2.90 -13.08 -17.31
C ASN A 202 2.84 -13.83 -18.64
N GLY A 203 3.41 -15.05 -18.72
CA GLY A 203 3.30 -15.93 -19.89
C GLY A 203 2.99 -17.40 -19.54
N GLY A 204 2.92 -17.77 -18.26
CA GLY A 204 2.66 -19.15 -17.83
C GLY A 204 3.75 -20.16 -18.22
N HIS A 205 4.94 -19.69 -18.62
CA HIS A 205 6.03 -20.56 -19.07
C HIS A 205 6.93 -20.98 -17.91
N ASN A 206 7.17 -22.29 -17.83
CA ASN A 206 8.09 -22.90 -16.87
C ASN A 206 9.32 -23.42 -17.62
N ILE A 207 10.50 -22.89 -17.29
CA ILE A 207 11.76 -23.19 -17.98
C ILE A 207 12.71 -23.83 -16.99
N ALA A 208 13.03 -25.11 -17.21
CA ALA A 208 13.92 -25.87 -16.34
C ALA A 208 15.39 -25.68 -16.75
N GLY A 209 16.21 -25.19 -15.83
CA GLY A 209 17.67 -25.11 -15.97
C GLY A 209 18.34 -26.48 -16.01
N HIS A 210 19.64 -26.51 -16.32
CA HIS A 210 20.45 -27.72 -16.18
C HIS A 210 20.74 -28.02 -14.69
N PRO A 211 20.87 -29.31 -14.30
CA PRO A 211 21.36 -29.68 -12.98
C PRO A 211 22.75 -29.10 -12.71
N ALA A 212 22.95 -28.53 -11.52
CA ALA A 212 24.21 -27.94 -11.10
C ALA A 212 24.57 -28.34 -9.66
N THR A 213 25.85 -28.22 -9.32
CA THR A 213 26.34 -28.65 -7.99
C THR A 213 25.88 -27.74 -6.85
N THR A 214 25.50 -26.50 -7.15
CA THR A 214 24.98 -25.54 -6.18
C THR A 214 23.62 -25.00 -6.62
N LYS A 215 22.77 -24.61 -5.65
CA LYS A 215 21.47 -23.98 -5.93
C LYS A 215 21.61 -22.71 -6.77
N LYS A 216 22.66 -21.92 -6.49
CA LYS A 216 22.92 -20.66 -7.19
C LYS A 216 23.20 -20.90 -8.68
N ASP A 217 24.00 -21.91 -9.00
CA ASP A 217 24.34 -22.23 -10.39
C ASP A 217 23.15 -22.83 -11.13
N ALA A 218 22.30 -23.59 -10.45
CA ALA A 218 21.06 -24.11 -11.01
C ALA A 218 20.10 -22.98 -11.43
N GLU A 219 19.96 -21.96 -10.57
CA GLU A 219 19.16 -20.77 -10.88
C GLU A 219 19.78 -19.94 -12.03
N GLN A 220 21.10 -19.80 -12.09
CA GLN A 220 21.78 -19.12 -13.21
C GLN A 220 21.53 -19.86 -14.54
N SER A 221 21.56 -21.19 -14.52
CA SER A 221 21.28 -22.00 -15.70
C SER A 221 19.82 -21.86 -16.17
N ALA A 222 18.85 -21.87 -15.26
CA ALA A 222 17.45 -21.64 -15.60
C ALA A 222 17.23 -20.22 -16.19
N ALA A 223 17.90 -19.21 -15.62
CA ALA A 223 17.83 -17.85 -16.12
C ALA A 223 18.43 -17.66 -17.51
N ALA A 224 19.52 -18.38 -17.81
CA ALA A 224 20.16 -18.37 -19.13
C ALA A 224 19.23 -18.95 -20.20
N LEU A 225 18.65 -20.13 -19.97
CA LEU A 225 17.69 -20.76 -20.89
C LEU A 225 16.42 -19.92 -21.06
N ALA A 226 15.95 -19.25 -20.00
CA ALA A 226 14.83 -18.34 -20.09
C ALA A 226 15.12 -17.11 -20.95
N SER A 227 16.35 -16.59 -20.89
CA SER A 227 16.77 -15.46 -21.72
C SER A 227 16.82 -15.82 -23.20
N GLU A 228 17.36 -17.01 -23.52
CA GLU A 228 17.40 -17.55 -24.89
C GLU A 228 15.98 -17.74 -25.44
N TRP A 229 15.12 -18.39 -24.67
CA TRP A 229 13.72 -18.59 -25.06
C TRP A 229 12.98 -17.27 -25.33
N LEU A 230 13.16 -16.26 -24.48
CA LEU A 230 12.55 -14.93 -24.67
C LEU A 230 13.07 -14.22 -25.92
N GLN A 231 14.37 -14.35 -26.23
CA GLN A 231 14.96 -13.75 -27.43
C GLN A 231 14.43 -14.39 -28.72
N GLU A 232 14.13 -15.70 -28.70
CA GLU A 232 13.58 -16.41 -29.85
C GLU A 232 12.07 -16.19 -30.04
N ASN A 233 11.31 -16.11 -28.94
CA ASN A 233 9.85 -16.21 -28.97
C ASN A 233 9.11 -14.88 -28.75
N VAL A 234 9.79 -13.84 -28.25
CA VAL A 234 9.16 -12.54 -27.98
C VAL A 234 9.76 -11.47 -28.89
N ALA A 235 8.93 -10.90 -29.77
CA ALA A 235 9.33 -9.76 -30.58
C ALA A 235 9.54 -8.54 -29.69
N ILE A 236 10.78 -8.12 -29.48
CA ILE A 236 11.12 -6.93 -28.68
C ILE A 236 11.07 -5.70 -29.61
N PRO A 237 10.17 -4.72 -29.36
CA PRO A 237 10.12 -3.50 -30.16
C PRO A 237 11.48 -2.79 -30.18
N GLY A 238 11.99 -2.50 -31.38
CA GLY A 238 13.24 -1.74 -31.58
C GLY A 238 14.55 -2.54 -31.52
N LEU A 239 14.54 -3.88 -31.41
CA LEU A 239 15.75 -4.69 -31.54
C LEU A 239 15.79 -5.39 -32.91
N ALA A 240 16.67 -4.95 -33.81
CA ALA A 240 16.93 -5.68 -35.05
C ALA A 240 17.62 -7.03 -34.74
N PRO A 241 17.24 -8.13 -35.42
CA PRO A 241 17.88 -9.43 -35.21
C PRO A 241 19.36 -9.36 -35.63
N GLY A 242 20.28 -9.48 -34.66
CA GLY A 242 21.74 -9.60 -34.89
C GLY A 242 22.68 -8.59 -34.21
N SER A 243 22.20 -7.72 -33.30
CA SER A 243 22.99 -6.58 -32.80
C SER A 243 23.88 -6.82 -31.55
N LEU A 244 23.95 -8.01 -30.94
CA LEU A 244 24.55 -8.15 -29.59
C LEU A 244 26.02 -8.62 -29.51
N ASP A 245 26.69 -8.97 -30.61
CA ASP A 245 28.04 -9.58 -30.54
C ASP A 245 29.25 -8.62 -30.64
N ALA A 246 29.05 -7.30 -30.73
CA ALA A 246 30.14 -6.36 -31.02
C ALA A 246 30.42 -5.35 -29.89
N SER A 247 30.73 -5.78 -28.67
CA SER A 247 31.15 -4.86 -27.60
C SER A 247 31.92 -5.50 -26.44
N LYS A 248 33.04 -6.20 -26.71
CA LYS A 248 34.01 -6.59 -25.66
C LYS A 248 35.46 -6.50 -26.15
N THR A 249 35.97 -5.29 -26.39
CA THR A 249 37.43 -5.02 -26.32
C THR A 249 37.70 -3.57 -25.94
N SER A 250 38.20 -3.35 -24.71
CA SER A 250 39.08 -2.25 -24.28
C SER A 250 38.69 -1.66 -22.92
N ARG A 251 39.29 -2.18 -21.85
CA ARG A 251 39.88 -1.40 -20.74
C ARG A 251 40.46 -2.34 -19.68
N LYS A 252 41.69 -2.82 -19.94
CA LYS A 252 42.60 -3.23 -18.87
C LYS A 252 43.42 -1.99 -18.48
N ARG A 253 43.14 -1.41 -17.30
CA ARG A 253 44.11 -0.56 -16.59
C ARG A 253 44.49 -1.25 -15.29
N SER A 254 45.78 -1.42 -15.15
CA SER A 254 46.53 -2.08 -14.08
C SER A 254 46.30 -1.44 -12.71
N HIS A 255 45.89 -2.23 -11.73
CA HIS A 255 45.92 -1.89 -10.31
C HIS A 255 46.89 -2.86 -9.61
N SER A 256 48.18 -2.53 -9.67
CA SER A 256 49.23 -3.16 -8.86
C SER A 256 49.97 -2.05 -8.12
N GLN A 257 50.29 -2.29 -6.85
CA GLN A 257 50.87 -1.35 -5.85
C GLN A 257 49.76 -0.53 -5.18
N ILE A 258 49.36 -0.80 -3.93
CA ILE A 258 50.13 -0.57 -2.70
C ILE A 258 49.62 -1.54 -1.61
N LEU A 259 50.52 -2.36 -1.06
CA LEU A 259 50.35 -3.08 0.21
C LEU A 259 51.58 -2.77 1.06
N GLY A 260 51.38 -2.12 2.21
CA GLY A 260 52.40 -1.79 3.20
C GLY A 260 51.72 -1.54 4.55
N ALA A 261 52.10 -2.34 5.54
CA ALA A 261 51.44 -2.61 6.82
C ALA A 261 51.33 -1.42 7.79
N VAL A 262 50.29 -1.43 8.64
CA VAL A 262 50.43 -1.21 10.09
C VAL A 262 49.44 -2.12 10.83
N GLN A 263 49.97 -2.88 11.78
CA GLN A 263 49.29 -3.83 12.62
C GLN A 263 49.15 -3.24 14.04
N ALA A 264 48.00 -3.54 14.66
CA ALA A 264 47.80 -3.83 16.08
C ALA A 264 47.52 -2.72 17.14
N GLN A 265 46.51 -3.08 17.97
CA GLN A 265 46.18 -2.69 19.34
C GLN A 265 45.40 -1.39 19.60
N LYS A 266 44.14 -1.52 20.07
CA LYS A 266 43.85 -1.67 21.51
C LYS A 266 42.38 -2.01 21.78
N VAL A 267 42.21 -2.96 22.68
CA VAL A 267 40.96 -3.33 23.36
C VAL A 267 40.67 -2.29 24.43
N GLY A 268 39.46 -1.72 24.41
CA GLY A 268 38.95 -0.84 25.46
C GLY A 268 37.43 -0.93 25.51
N LYS A 269 36.91 -1.54 26.58
CA LYS A 269 35.49 -1.60 26.93
C LYS A 269 34.88 -0.20 26.96
N VAL A 270 33.86 0.04 26.12
CA VAL A 270 32.91 1.14 26.28
C VAL A 270 31.52 0.53 26.34
N LYS A 271 30.78 0.95 27.38
CA LYS A 271 29.41 0.57 27.69
C LYS A 271 28.48 0.88 26.51
N GLU A 272 27.66 -0.10 26.19
CA GLU A 272 26.30 -0.05 25.66
C GLU A 272 25.73 1.35 25.38
N VAL A 273 26.09 1.88 24.21
CA VAL A 273 25.29 2.86 23.47
C VAL A 273 24.69 2.07 22.32
N LEU A 274 23.36 2.08 22.19
CA LEU A 274 22.62 1.38 21.14
C LEU A 274 23.26 1.63 19.76
N ARG A 275 23.90 0.60 19.21
CA ARG A 275 24.32 0.59 17.81
C ARG A 275 23.09 0.33 16.95
N THR A 276 22.48 1.40 16.44
CA THR A 276 21.55 1.40 15.30
C THR A 276 22.27 1.27 13.94
N ALA A 277 23.54 0.86 13.93
CA ALA A 277 24.33 0.70 12.72
C ALA A 277 24.29 -0.76 12.21
N SER A 278 23.15 -1.17 11.66
CA SER A 278 23.02 -2.33 10.75
C SER A 278 21.67 -2.34 10.00
N SER A 279 21.02 -1.20 9.80
CA SER A 279 19.74 -1.11 9.05
C SER A 279 19.92 -1.00 7.53
N ASN A 280 21.14 -1.19 7.01
CA ASN A 280 21.45 -1.00 5.58
C ASN A 280 20.93 -2.12 4.65
N SER A 281 20.19 -3.12 5.14
CA SER A 281 19.70 -4.23 4.29
C SER A 281 18.20 -4.43 4.28
N ILE A 282 17.39 -3.48 4.77
CA ILE A 282 16.06 -3.32 4.19
C ILE A 282 16.36 -2.78 2.79
N LEU A 283 16.50 -3.70 1.84
CA LEU A 283 16.76 -3.41 0.44
C LEU A 283 15.61 -2.51 -0.02
N LEU A 284 15.88 -1.21 -0.06
CA LEU A 284 15.08 -0.22 -0.76
C LEU A 284 15.22 -0.55 -2.26
N GLU A 285 14.60 -1.64 -2.71
CA GLU A 285 14.39 -1.91 -4.15
C GLU A 285 13.45 -0.85 -4.76
N GLU A 286 12.82 0.00 -3.90
CA GLU A 286 12.01 1.18 -4.21
C GLU A 286 12.81 2.50 -4.16
N GLY A 287 14.05 2.52 -4.68
CA GLY A 287 14.87 3.74 -4.72
C GLY A 287 14.27 4.92 -5.53
N SER A 288 13.19 4.70 -6.29
CA SER A 288 12.54 5.71 -7.12
C SER A 288 11.61 6.67 -6.36
N ASP A 289 10.98 6.21 -5.28
CA ASP A 289 9.78 6.91 -4.79
C ASP A 289 10.12 8.00 -3.76
N PHE A 290 11.18 7.83 -2.98
CA PHE A 290 11.60 8.84 -2.00
C PHE A 290 12.27 10.06 -2.63
N SER A 291 12.82 9.94 -3.84
CA SER A 291 13.23 11.10 -4.64
C SER A 291 12.05 12.00 -4.95
N ILE A 292 10.88 11.42 -5.27
CA ILE A 292 9.66 12.20 -5.53
C ILE A 292 9.28 13.01 -4.29
N TRP A 293 9.34 12.40 -3.10
CA TRP A 293 9.05 13.12 -1.84
C TRP A 293 10.00 14.28 -1.61
N ARG A 294 11.30 14.07 -1.87
CA ARG A 294 12.30 15.13 -1.78
C ARG A 294 12.00 16.24 -2.79
N ASP A 295 11.77 15.89 -4.05
CA ASP A 295 11.67 16.86 -5.14
C ASP A 295 10.35 17.66 -5.06
N VAL A 296 9.28 17.06 -4.53
CA VAL A 296 8.00 17.74 -4.25
C VAL A 296 8.13 18.70 -3.07
N ARG A 297 8.92 18.38 -2.03
CA ARG A 297 8.98 19.18 -0.80
C ARG A 297 10.14 20.17 -0.75
N LEU A 298 11.28 19.81 -1.32
CA LEU A 298 12.50 20.60 -1.28
C LEU A 298 12.82 21.18 -2.65
N GLU A 299 13.53 22.31 -2.63
CA GLU A 299 14.13 22.92 -3.82
C GLU A 299 15.62 23.16 -3.59
N PRO A 300 16.46 23.08 -4.65
CA PRO A 300 17.86 23.47 -4.57
C PRO A 300 18.00 24.94 -4.14
N CYS A 301 19.00 25.24 -3.32
CA CYS A 301 19.29 26.59 -2.86
C CYS A 301 20.81 26.82 -2.70
N THR A 302 21.20 28.00 -2.22
CA THR A 302 22.58 28.24 -1.77
C THR A 302 22.77 27.77 -0.32
N MET A 303 24.01 27.61 0.14
CA MET A 303 24.25 27.24 1.55
C MET A 303 23.84 28.35 2.51
N GLU A 304 23.84 29.59 2.06
CA GLU A 304 23.39 30.77 2.81
C GLU A 304 21.87 30.77 3.03
N ASP A 305 21.11 30.13 2.12
CA ASP A 305 19.66 29.99 2.22
C ASP A 305 19.22 28.82 3.11
N VAL A 306 20.14 27.96 3.55
CA VAL A 306 19.84 26.83 4.43
C VAL A 306 19.65 27.36 5.86
N PRO A 307 18.41 27.35 6.42
CA PRO A 307 18.14 27.99 7.71
C PRO A 307 18.81 27.26 8.88
N ASP A 308 18.67 25.94 8.92
CA ASP A 308 19.30 25.05 9.90
C ASP A 308 19.53 23.67 9.26
N PRO A 309 20.79 23.19 9.16
CA PRO A 309 21.09 21.84 8.69
C PRO A 309 20.39 20.71 9.46
N ALA A 310 19.99 20.96 10.72
CA ALA A 310 19.27 20.02 11.58
C ALA A 310 17.74 20.18 11.53
N SER A 311 17.21 21.08 10.67
CA SER A 311 15.78 21.36 10.57
C SER A 311 14.94 20.12 10.29
N LEU A 312 13.77 20.03 10.94
CA LEU A 312 12.76 19.00 10.68
C LEU A 312 12.12 19.12 9.29
N ASP A 313 12.38 20.19 8.55
CA ASP A 313 12.00 20.32 7.13
C ASP A 313 12.57 19.18 6.27
N TYR A 314 13.69 18.61 6.70
CA TYR A 314 14.36 17.51 6.00
C TYR A 314 13.91 16.13 6.48
N TYR A 315 13.06 16.04 7.51
CA TYR A 315 12.46 14.79 7.97
C TYR A 315 11.07 14.65 7.37
N TYR A 316 10.79 13.54 6.69
CA TYR A 316 9.45 13.25 6.19
C TYR A 316 9.23 11.75 6.08
N GLY A 317 8.18 11.24 6.72
CA GLY A 317 7.79 9.83 6.63
C GLY A 317 8.90 8.83 6.95
N GLN A 318 9.65 9.06 8.04
CA GLN A 318 10.84 8.27 8.44
C GLN A 318 12.03 8.34 7.47
N ILE A 319 12.06 9.30 6.54
CA ILE A 319 13.16 9.52 5.61
C ILE A 319 13.81 10.87 5.88
N CYS A 320 15.14 10.91 5.83
CA CYS A 320 15.87 12.15 5.62
C CYS A 320 15.84 12.51 4.13
N LEU A 321 15.16 13.57 3.75
CA LEU A 321 15.01 13.99 2.35
C LEU A 321 16.35 14.40 1.70
N VAL A 322 17.33 14.84 2.50
CA VAL A 322 18.67 15.20 2.02
C VAL A 322 19.52 13.97 1.74
N CYS A 323 19.55 13.03 2.68
CA CYS A 323 20.39 11.82 2.57
C CYS A 323 19.71 10.64 1.87
N GLN A 324 18.37 10.69 1.77
CA GLN A 324 17.49 9.58 1.36
C GLN A 324 17.76 8.30 2.17
N VAL A 325 17.96 8.44 3.47
CA VAL A 325 18.12 7.31 4.39
C VAL A 325 16.96 7.24 5.36
N VAL A 326 16.62 6.01 5.74
CA VAL A 326 15.63 5.74 6.78
C VAL A 326 16.16 6.20 8.13
N VAL A 327 15.37 6.97 8.85
CA VAL A 327 15.68 7.52 10.17
C VAL A 327 14.40 7.57 11.01
N SER A 328 14.48 7.14 12.26
CA SER A 328 13.39 7.32 13.23
C SER A 328 13.40 8.74 13.79
N MET A 329 12.27 9.25 14.24
CA MET A 329 12.17 10.57 14.87
C MET A 329 13.10 10.70 16.09
N LYS A 330 13.17 9.66 16.94
CA LYS A 330 14.10 9.62 18.09
C LYS A 330 15.59 9.66 17.70
N GLY A 331 15.91 9.28 16.47
CA GLY A 331 17.26 9.26 15.92
C GLY A 331 17.57 10.48 15.05
N TRP A 332 16.60 11.38 14.86
CA TRP A 332 16.72 12.51 13.93
C TRP A 332 17.87 13.44 14.29
N GLU A 333 17.92 13.93 15.54
CA GLU A 333 18.93 14.89 15.98
C GLU A 333 20.36 14.37 15.77
N ALA A 334 20.62 13.13 16.14
CA ALA A 334 21.91 12.48 15.94
C ALA A 334 22.24 12.26 14.45
N HIS A 335 21.22 12.01 13.62
CA HIS A 335 21.38 11.87 12.18
C HIS A 335 21.72 13.21 11.51
N ALA A 336 20.91 14.24 11.76
CA ALA A 336 20.97 15.54 11.09
C ALA A 336 22.22 16.35 11.48
N THR A 337 22.76 16.13 12.69
CA THR A 337 24.06 16.69 13.11
C THR A 337 25.26 15.84 12.66
N GLY A 338 25.00 14.71 12.00
CA GLY A 338 26.03 13.75 11.58
C GLY A 338 26.78 14.19 10.32
N LYS A 339 28.08 13.85 10.26
CA LYS A 339 28.98 14.22 9.13
C LYS A 339 28.43 13.85 7.75
N LYS A 340 27.78 12.70 7.60
CA LYS A 340 27.23 12.25 6.31
C LYS A 340 26.11 13.18 5.82
N HIS A 341 25.25 13.61 6.73
CA HIS A 341 24.17 14.56 6.42
C HIS A 341 24.73 15.91 6.04
N SER A 342 25.62 16.48 6.86
CA SER A 342 26.26 17.75 6.56
C SER A 342 27.01 17.74 5.23
N GLN A 343 27.74 16.65 4.91
CA GLN A 343 28.43 16.51 3.63
C GLN A 343 27.45 16.44 2.44
N ARG A 344 26.34 15.70 2.57
CA ARG A 344 25.32 15.64 1.52
C ARG A 344 24.66 17.00 1.29
N LEU A 345 24.31 17.70 2.36
CA LEU A 345 23.73 19.04 2.28
C LEU A 345 24.71 20.06 1.69
N GLN A 346 26.00 19.97 2.00
CA GLN A 346 27.03 20.82 1.40
C GLN A 346 27.20 20.57 -0.12
N MET A 347 27.06 19.33 -0.57
CA MET A 347 27.15 19.00 -1.99
C MET A 347 25.90 19.40 -2.77
N GLN A 348 24.73 19.34 -2.13
CA GLN A 348 23.46 19.69 -2.72
C GLN A 348 22.60 20.45 -1.69
N PRO A 349 22.82 21.76 -1.53
CA PRO A 349 22.05 22.55 -0.59
C PRO A 349 20.60 22.60 -1.05
N MET A 350 19.70 22.34 -0.11
CA MET A 350 18.27 22.28 -0.36
C MET A 350 17.53 22.96 0.79
N LYS A 351 16.40 23.58 0.49
CA LYS A 351 15.48 24.15 1.49
C LYS A 351 14.05 23.70 1.21
N LEU A 352 13.19 23.81 2.21
CA LEU A 352 11.76 23.58 2.02
C LEU A 352 11.22 24.60 1.00
N ARG A 353 10.42 24.13 0.05
CA ARG A 353 9.72 25.01 -0.89
C ARG A 353 8.78 25.94 -0.13
N SER A 354 8.71 27.20 -0.56
CA SER A 354 7.95 28.24 0.14
C SER A 354 6.44 27.98 0.24
N HIS A 355 5.87 27.18 -0.65
CA HIS A 355 4.45 26.81 -0.66
C HIS A 355 4.15 25.48 0.06
N VAL A 356 5.17 24.77 0.51
CA VAL A 356 5.01 23.50 1.21
C VAL A 356 5.01 23.77 2.70
N GLU A 357 3.91 23.43 3.38
CA GLU A 357 3.85 23.53 4.83
C GLU A 357 4.61 22.38 5.49
N ARG A 358 5.29 22.69 6.60
CA ARG A 358 5.90 21.70 7.49
C ARG A 358 5.25 21.78 8.87
N PRO A 359 4.15 21.05 9.10
CA PRO A 359 3.63 20.91 10.45
C PRO A 359 4.64 20.15 11.31
N LEU A 360 4.64 20.38 12.63
CA LEU A 360 5.52 19.64 13.53
C LEU A 360 5.09 18.15 13.57
N PRO A 361 6.04 17.19 13.66
CA PRO A 361 5.72 15.78 13.87
C PRO A 361 4.94 15.52 15.16
N THR A 362 5.13 16.39 16.16
CA THR A 362 4.36 16.34 17.41
C THR A 362 2.91 16.75 17.15
N PRO A 363 1.95 16.07 17.77
CA PRO A 363 0.54 16.40 17.60
C PRO A 363 0.20 17.83 18.06
N PRO A 364 -0.66 18.55 17.32
CA PRO A 364 -1.05 19.92 17.69
C PRO A 364 -2.13 20.02 18.79
N CYS A 365 -2.73 18.90 19.23
CA CYS A 365 -3.81 18.89 20.21
C CYS A 365 -3.53 17.92 21.36
N ASP A 366 -4.18 18.17 22.51
CA ASP A 366 -4.00 17.37 23.72
C ASP A 366 -4.67 15.99 23.63
N LEU A 367 -4.06 14.99 24.27
CA LEU A 367 -4.63 13.65 24.39
C LEU A 367 -5.76 13.63 25.43
N LEU A 368 -6.99 13.45 24.95
CA LEU A 368 -8.16 13.28 25.81
C LEU A 368 -8.18 11.89 26.49
N GLY A 369 -8.79 11.82 27.66
CA GLY A 369 -8.99 10.57 28.40
C GLY A 369 -9.98 9.60 27.73
N PRO A 370 -9.93 8.30 28.06
CA PRO A 370 -10.74 7.26 27.42
C PRO A 370 -12.26 7.43 27.59
N GLU A 371 -12.71 8.21 28.56
CA GLU A 371 -14.10 8.61 28.76
C GLU A 371 -14.66 9.42 27.58
N HIS A 372 -13.81 10.13 26.84
CA HIS A 372 -14.18 10.90 25.66
C HIS A 372 -14.20 10.07 24.38
N PHE A 373 -13.78 8.79 24.42
CA PHE A 373 -13.55 7.99 23.23
C PHE A 373 -14.80 7.86 22.34
N ARG A 374 -15.97 7.64 22.95
CA ARG A 374 -17.23 7.51 22.23
C ARG A 374 -17.69 8.81 21.59
N SER A 375 -17.58 9.94 22.30
CA SER A 375 -17.96 11.24 21.78
C SER A 375 -17.04 11.69 20.65
N THR A 376 -15.73 11.47 20.79
CA THR A 376 -14.74 11.81 19.76
C THR A 376 -14.86 10.92 18.52
N GLY A 377 -15.22 9.64 18.69
CA GLY A 377 -15.48 8.74 17.56
C GLY A 377 -16.68 9.15 16.72
N ALA A 378 -17.65 9.89 17.29
CA ALA A 378 -18.87 10.37 16.63
C ALA A 378 -19.77 9.27 16.00
N TRP A 379 -19.43 7.99 16.09
CA TRP A 379 -20.14 6.89 15.42
C TRP A 379 -21.61 6.74 15.83
N CYS A 380 -21.96 7.18 17.03
CA CYS A 380 -23.32 7.10 17.59
C CYS A 380 -23.98 8.47 17.77
N LEU A 381 -23.35 9.55 17.31
CA LEU A 381 -23.93 10.88 17.34
C LEU A 381 -24.79 11.06 16.10
N LYS A 382 -25.99 11.59 16.29
CA LYS A 382 -26.86 11.94 15.17
C LYS A 382 -26.45 13.28 14.60
N ASP A 383 -26.58 13.44 13.29
CA ASP A 383 -26.47 14.74 12.63
C ASP A 383 -27.68 15.65 12.93
N ASP A 384 -27.68 16.84 12.35
CA ASP A 384 -28.77 17.83 12.50
C ASP A 384 -30.12 17.34 11.93
N LEU A 385 -30.09 16.34 11.04
CA LEU A 385 -31.27 15.68 10.48
C LEU A 385 -31.75 14.50 11.32
N GLY A 386 -31.04 14.19 12.42
CA GLY A 386 -31.36 13.07 13.31
C GLY A 386 -30.92 11.71 12.78
N GLU A 387 -30.12 11.67 11.72
CA GLU A 387 -29.58 10.47 11.09
C GLU A 387 -28.21 10.10 11.67
N PHE A 388 -27.88 8.80 11.60
CA PHE A 388 -26.59 8.31 12.07
C PHE A 388 -25.58 8.36 10.91
N PRO A 389 -24.31 8.71 11.17
CA PRO A 389 -23.29 8.80 10.14
C PRO A 389 -23.09 7.44 9.48
N ALA A 390 -22.94 7.41 8.16
CA ALA A 390 -22.45 6.24 7.44
C ALA A 390 -20.96 6.03 7.77
N VAL A 391 -20.59 4.80 8.15
CA VAL A 391 -19.24 4.47 8.62
C VAL A 391 -18.59 3.41 7.72
N LEU A 392 -17.38 3.68 7.26
CA LEU A 392 -16.49 2.72 6.61
C LEU A 392 -15.34 2.38 7.56
N THR A 393 -15.06 1.10 7.73
CA THR A 393 -13.92 0.60 8.53
C THR A 393 -13.05 -0.26 7.64
N LEU A 394 -11.73 -0.02 7.64
CA LEU A 394 -10.80 -0.58 6.65
C LEU A 394 -9.70 -1.44 7.29
N GLY A 395 -9.33 -2.53 6.61
CA GLY A 395 -8.12 -3.30 6.94
C GLY A 395 -8.19 -4.10 8.24
N GLU A 396 -9.39 -4.50 8.68
CA GLU A 396 -9.53 -5.30 9.91
C GLU A 396 -9.14 -6.76 9.73
N MET A 397 -8.50 -7.33 10.76
CA MET A 397 -8.11 -8.74 10.78
C MET A 397 -9.19 -9.67 11.34
N ASP A 398 -10.04 -9.18 12.24
CA ASP A 398 -11.08 -10.00 12.89
C ASP A 398 -12.44 -9.33 13.02
N PHE A 399 -12.58 -8.15 12.43
CA PHE A 399 -13.79 -7.34 12.48
C PHE A 399 -14.28 -7.00 13.91
N SER A 400 -13.41 -7.12 14.93
CA SER A 400 -13.82 -6.83 16.30
C SER A 400 -13.93 -5.33 16.59
N PHE A 401 -13.19 -4.48 15.89
CA PHE A 401 -13.34 -3.03 15.98
C PHE A 401 -14.66 -2.61 15.32
N SER A 402 -14.90 -3.08 14.10
CA SER A 402 -16.17 -2.90 13.38
C SER A 402 -17.35 -3.32 14.24
N LEU A 403 -17.27 -4.50 14.87
CA LEU A 403 -18.34 -4.99 15.73
C LEU A 403 -18.54 -4.09 16.96
N ALA A 404 -17.47 -3.58 17.57
CA ALA A 404 -17.57 -2.65 18.69
C ALA A 404 -18.28 -1.35 18.26
N VAL A 405 -17.93 -0.80 17.10
CA VAL A 405 -18.58 0.39 16.53
C VAL A 405 -20.06 0.12 16.20
N ALA A 406 -20.37 -1.00 15.55
CA ALA A 406 -21.74 -1.39 15.20
C ALA A 406 -22.65 -1.53 16.43
N ASN A 407 -22.13 -2.06 17.55
CA ASN A 407 -22.89 -2.19 18.79
C ASN A 407 -23.22 -0.85 19.48
N LEU A 408 -22.54 0.24 19.11
CA LEU A 408 -22.87 1.59 19.60
C LEU A 408 -24.02 2.24 18.81
N ARG A 409 -24.48 1.61 17.73
CA ARG A 409 -25.42 2.17 16.76
C ARG A 409 -26.70 1.33 16.73
N PRO A 410 -27.86 1.90 16.36
CA PRO A 410 -29.05 1.10 16.08
C PRO A 410 -28.80 0.13 14.92
N PRO A 411 -29.38 -1.08 14.94
CA PRO A 411 -29.27 -2.02 13.82
C PRO A 411 -29.79 -1.43 12.50
N GLY A 412 -29.18 -1.83 11.39
CA GLY A 412 -29.57 -1.42 10.03
C GLY A 412 -29.02 -0.06 9.57
N LYS A 413 -28.23 0.63 10.41
CA LYS A 413 -27.55 1.86 9.99
C LYS A 413 -26.33 1.53 9.12
N VAL A 414 -26.13 2.34 8.08
CA VAL A 414 -25.13 2.08 7.03
C VAL A 414 -23.74 1.90 7.64
N MET A 415 -23.16 0.72 7.42
CA MET A 415 -21.82 0.38 7.85
C MET A 415 -21.20 -0.60 6.88
N VAL A 416 -19.98 -0.30 6.43
CA VAL A 416 -19.16 -1.22 5.65
C VAL A 416 -17.89 -1.53 6.43
N ALA A 417 -17.63 -2.81 6.60
CA ALA A 417 -16.46 -3.33 7.29
C ALA A 417 -15.60 -4.12 6.32
N THR A 418 -14.33 -3.75 6.17
CA THR A 418 -13.46 -4.36 5.18
C THR A 418 -12.18 -4.94 5.78
N SER A 419 -11.64 -5.92 5.06
CA SER A 419 -10.31 -6.50 5.29
C SER A 419 -9.46 -6.33 4.02
N TYR A 420 -8.17 -6.06 4.20
CA TYR A 420 -7.18 -6.11 3.11
C TYR A 420 -6.98 -7.53 2.59
N LEU A 421 -7.03 -8.51 3.49
CA LEU A 421 -6.86 -9.91 3.17
C LEU A 421 -8.15 -10.50 2.59
N ALA A 422 -7.98 -11.57 1.82
CA ALA A 422 -9.10 -12.36 1.30
C ALA A 422 -9.88 -13.04 2.44
N GLU A 423 -11.07 -13.54 2.11
CA GLU A 423 -11.90 -14.33 3.01
C GLU A 423 -11.11 -15.55 3.54
N HIS A 424 -11.38 -15.95 4.79
CA HIS A 424 -10.67 -17.01 5.47
C HIS A 424 -10.60 -18.31 4.66
N ASP A 425 -9.38 -18.72 4.33
CA ASP A 425 -9.09 -20.02 3.74
C ASP A 425 -8.65 -20.99 4.84
N PRO A 426 -9.46 -22.02 5.19
CA PRO A 426 -9.09 -23.00 6.21
C PRO A 426 -7.90 -23.88 5.82
N SER A 427 -7.48 -23.87 4.54
CA SER A 427 -6.29 -24.58 4.06
C SER A 427 -5.00 -23.79 4.22
N GLU A 428 -5.08 -22.46 4.37
CA GLU A 428 -3.91 -21.62 4.66
C GLU A 428 -3.49 -21.81 6.13
N VAL A 429 -2.27 -22.30 6.34
CA VAL A 429 -1.75 -22.57 7.68
C VAL A 429 -1.54 -21.25 8.44
N GLU A 430 -2.11 -21.16 9.64
CA GLU A 430 -1.89 -20.01 10.53
C GLU A 430 -0.46 -20.05 11.10
N VAL A 431 0.38 -19.12 10.65
CA VAL A 431 1.77 -18.97 11.09
C VAL A 431 1.92 -17.71 11.92
N HIS A 432 2.58 -17.82 13.07
CA HIS A 432 2.92 -16.69 13.94
C HIS A 432 4.44 -16.47 13.96
N PRO A 433 4.96 -15.52 13.19
CA PRO A 433 6.39 -15.20 13.17
C PRO A 433 6.97 -14.95 14.56
N ALA A 434 8.06 -15.63 14.87
CA ALA A 434 8.68 -15.62 16.19
C ALA A 434 9.65 -14.43 16.37
N ASP A 435 10.35 -14.05 15.30
CA ASP A 435 11.36 -12.98 15.32
C ASP A 435 11.10 -11.86 14.30
N ASP A 436 11.85 -10.77 14.42
CA ASP A 436 11.70 -9.58 13.58
C ASP A 436 12.13 -9.80 12.11
N GLY A 437 13.00 -10.77 11.84
CA GLY A 437 13.41 -11.14 10.49
C GLY A 437 12.28 -11.83 9.74
N GLU A 438 11.64 -12.82 10.37
CA GLU A 438 10.44 -13.47 9.82
C GLU A 438 9.29 -12.47 9.64
N ARG A 439 9.09 -11.57 10.62
CA ARG A 439 8.07 -10.51 10.56
C ARG A 439 8.27 -9.55 9.39
N ALA A 440 9.52 -9.27 9.00
CA ALA A 440 9.81 -8.35 7.91
C ALA A 440 9.38 -8.89 6.54
N THR A 441 9.38 -10.21 6.36
CA THR A 441 9.00 -10.87 5.10
C THR A 441 7.66 -11.59 5.16
N TYR A 442 6.99 -11.56 6.32
CA TYR A 442 5.72 -12.26 6.51
C TYR A 442 4.61 -11.61 5.69
N CYS A 443 4.03 -12.39 4.80
CA CYS A 443 2.79 -12.07 4.10
C CYS A 443 1.82 -13.26 4.24
N ARG A 444 0.54 -12.97 4.09
CA ARG A 444 -0.54 -13.96 4.09
C ARG A 444 -1.61 -13.53 3.10
N LYS A 445 -2.39 -14.47 2.61
CA LYS A 445 -3.39 -14.19 1.55
C LYS A 445 -4.79 -14.03 2.12
N SER A 446 -5.19 -14.89 3.06
CA SER A 446 -6.51 -14.90 3.67
C SER A 446 -6.49 -14.56 5.15
N LEU A 447 -7.65 -14.19 5.69
CA LEU A 447 -7.83 -13.97 7.13
C LEU A 447 -7.60 -15.26 7.96
N PRO A 448 -7.05 -15.17 9.19
CA PRO A 448 -6.90 -16.32 10.08
C PRO A 448 -8.22 -16.71 10.72
N GLY A 449 -8.40 -17.97 11.09
CA GLY A 449 -9.62 -18.42 11.76
C GLY A 449 -9.75 -17.89 13.20
N MET A 450 -8.62 -17.62 13.87
CA MET A 450 -8.55 -17.03 15.22
C MET A 450 -9.44 -17.74 16.26
N ALA A 451 -9.38 -19.07 16.27
CA ALA A 451 -10.22 -19.92 17.11
C ALA A 451 -11.73 -19.65 16.98
N GLY A 452 -12.19 -19.27 15.77
CA GLY A 452 -13.60 -19.02 15.46
C GLY A 452 -14.08 -17.60 15.79
N ALA A 453 -13.22 -16.74 16.34
CA ALA A 453 -13.57 -15.35 16.62
C ALA A 453 -13.98 -14.59 15.35
N LEU A 454 -13.31 -14.87 14.22
CA LEU A 454 -13.61 -14.24 12.93
C LEU A 454 -15.06 -14.45 12.51
N ASN A 455 -15.47 -15.70 12.35
CA ASN A 455 -16.81 -16.06 11.88
C ASN A 455 -17.90 -15.58 12.84
N LYS A 456 -17.63 -15.59 14.14
CA LYS A 456 -18.52 -15.05 15.16
C LYS A 456 -18.74 -13.55 14.97
N ASN A 457 -17.67 -12.79 14.76
CA ASN A 457 -17.74 -11.34 14.59
C ASN A 457 -18.46 -10.96 13.28
N ILE A 458 -18.09 -11.59 12.16
CA ILE A 458 -18.73 -11.38 10.85
C ILE A 458 -20.24 -11.67 10.93
N SER A 459 -20.60 -12.82 11.52
CA SER A 459 -22.01 -13.19 11.66
C SER A 459 -22.79 -12.18 12.50
N ARG A 460 -22.18 -11.66 13.57
CA ARG A 460 -22.81 -10.65 14.41
C ARG A 460 -22.93 -9.29 13.72
N LEU A 461 -21.93 -8.88 12.94
CA LEU A 461 -21.98 -7.66 12.13
C LEU A 461 -23.12 -7.70 11.11
N ARG A 462 -23.23 -8.79 10.36
CA ARG A 462 -24.34 -8.99 9.40
C ARG A 462 -25.70 -8.96 10.09
N ALA A 463 -25.81 -9.55 11.29
CA ALA A 463 -27.04 -9.48 12.09
C ALA A 463 -27.38 -8.06 12.59
N LEU A 464 -26.41 -7.17 12.66
CA LEU A 464 -26.60 -5.74 12.96
C LEU A 464 -26.87 -4.90 11.70
N GLY A 465 -26.89 -5.52 10.51
CA GLY A 465 -27.11 -4.85 9.22
C GLY A 465 -25.85 -4.24 8.60
N ALA A 466 -24.65 -4.58 9.09
CA ALA A 466 -23.41 -4.15 8.47
C ALA A 466 -23.02 -5.06 7.29
N GLU A 467 -22.43 -4.45 6.26
CA GLU A 467 -21.83 -5.15 5.14
C GLU A 467 -20.37 -5.49 5.45
N VAL A 468 -19.93 -6.69 5.04
CA VAL A 468 -18.58 -7.20 5.30
C VAL A 468 -17.93 -7.59 3.98
N LEU A 469 -16.84 -6.91 3.65
CA LEU A 469 -16.08 -7.08 2.40
C LEU A 469 -14.64 -7.52 2.68
N HIS A 470 -14.03 -8.17 1.69
CA HIS A 470 -12.66 -8.70 1.77
C HIS A 470 -11.86 -8.22 0.56
N SER A 471 -10.54 -8.40 0.61
CA SER A 471 -9.63 -7.99 -0.48
C SER A 471 -9.74 -6.50 -0.84
N VAL A 472 -9.99 -5.63 0.14
CA VAL A 472 -10.10 -4.18 -0.05
C VAL A 472 -8.79 -3.51 0.30
N ASP A 473 -8.15 -2.89 -0.69
CA ASP A 473 -6.92 -2.13 -0.52
C ASP A 473 -7.27 -0.68 -0.14
N ALA A 474 -6.93 -0.30 1.09
CA ALA A 474 -7.15 1.06 1.60
C ALA A 474 -6.38 2.13 0.80
N THR A 475 -5.33 1.76 0.05
CA THR A 475 -4.59 2.66 -0.84
C THR A 475 -5.16 2.74 -2.25
N ASN A 476 -6.14 1.89 -2.57
CA ASN A 476 -6.81 1.84 -3.88
C ASN A 476 -8.28 1.44 -3.71
N LEU A 477 -9.05 2.26 -3.01
CA LEU A 477 -10.48 2.05 -2.80
C LEU A 477 -11.26 2.10 -4.13
N GLU A 478 -10.81 2.92 -5.08
CA GLU A 478 -11.42 2.99 -6.41
C GLU A 478 -11.37 1.62 -7.12
N GLY A 479 -10.20 0.99 -7.15
CA GLY A 479 -10.03 -0.30 -7.81
C GLY A 479 -10.54 -1.51 -7.02
N THR A 480 -10.69 -1.41 -5.70
CA THR A 480 -10.98 -2.58 -4.85
C THR A 480 -12.30 -2.51 -4.10
N LEU A 481 -12.76 -1.32 -3.70
CA LEU A 481 -14.02 -1.12 -2.99
C LEU A 481 -15.16 -0.78 -3.96
N ARG A 482 -14.94 0.15 -4.92
CA ARG A 482 -15.97 0.51 -5.92
C ARG A 482 -16.31 -0.66 -6.83
N THR A 483 -15.33 -1.48 -7.19
CA THR A 483 -15.56 -2.71 -7.97
C THR A 483 -16.41 -3.76 -7.25
N GLN A 484 -16.59 -3.62 -5.93
CA GLN A 484 -17.51 -4.42 -5.12
C GLN A 484 -18.88 -3.75 -4.92
N GLY A 485 -19.18 -2.67 -5.67
CA GLY A 485 -20.47 -1.98 -5.66
C GLY A 485 -20.63 -0.90 -4.60
N ILE A 486 -19.55 -0.52 -3.90
CA ILE A 486 -19.56 0.53 -2.89
C ILE A 486 -19.05 1.85 -3.48
N GLU A 487 -19.97 2.78 -3.73
CA GLU A 487 -19.68 4.03 -4.46
C GLU A 487 -19.03 5.15 -3.61
N GLY A 488 -19.03 5.02 -2.27
CA GLY A 488 -18.52 6.03 -1.34
C GLY A 488 -19.61 6.69 -0.50
N GLY A 489 -19.43 7.98 -0.17
CA GLY A 489 -20.42 8.75 0.60
C GLY A 489 -20.43 8.46 2.11
N PHE A 490 -19.28 8.15 2.70
CA PHE A 490 -19.16 7.91 4.13
C PHE A 490 -18.93 9.21 4.89
N HIS A 491 -19.58 9.34 6.04
CA HIS A 491 -19.35 10.46 6.95
C HIS A 491 -18.08 10.24 7.76
N ILE A 492 -17.75 8.96 8.04
CA ILE A 492 -16.60 8.58 8.85
C ILE A 492 -15.90 7.40 8.17
N VAL A 493 -14.61 7.53 7.90
CA VAL A 493 -13.74 6.46 7.42
C VAL A 493 -12.69 6.16 8.47
N VAL A 494 -12.64 4.93 8.97
CA VAL A 494 -11.75 4.50 10.05
C VAL A 494 -10.74 3.48 9.55
N PHE A 495 -9.46 3.69 9.85
CA PHE A 495 -8.40 2.73 9.59
C PHE A 495 -7.70 2.33 10.90
N PRO A 496 -8.11 1.21 11.54
CA PRO A 496 -7.50 0.74 12.78
C PRO A 496 -6.15 0.05 12.56
N PHE A 497 -5.14 0.48 13.31
CA PHE A 497 -3.76 -0.02 13.29
C PHE A 497 -3.19 -0.23 11.88
N PRO A 498 -3.20 0.80 11.02
CA PRO A 498 -2.67 0.72 9.67
C PRO A 498 -1.20 0.32 9.74
N ARG A 499 -0.80 -0.70 8.99
CA ARG A 499 0.57 -1.19 9.02
C ARG A 499 0.94 -1.90 7.74
N TYR A 500 2.06 -1.49 7.15
CA TYR A 500 2.56 -2.09 5.92
C TYR A 500 3.27 -3.44 6.17
N SER A 501 3.96 -3.57 7.31
CA SER A 501 4.72 -4.79 7.64
C SER A 501 4.70 -5.08 9.14
N LEU A 502 5.00 -6.32 9.54
CA LEU A 502 5.16 -6.66 10.97
C LEU A 502 6.50 -6.19 11.56
N SER A 503 7.38 -5.59 10.75
CA SER A 503 8.66 -5.04 11.20
C SER A 503 8.45 -3.93 12.23
N ARG A 504 9.19 -4.02 13.34
CA ARG A 504 9.20 -3.01 14.41
C ARG A 504 10.27 -1.92 14.16
N ALA A 505 11.16 -2.14 13.20
CA ALA A 505 12.14 -1.15 12.81
C ALA A 505 11.45 0.00 12.05
N PRO A 506 12.10 1.18 11.97
CA PRO A 506 11.63 2.26 11.10
C PRO A 506 11.43 1.74 9.68
N ASN A 507 10.24 2.01 9.12
CA ASN A 507 9.87 1.53 7.80
C ASN A 507 8.99 2.60 7.10
N PRO A 508 9.57 3.38 6.18
CA PRO A 508 8.89 4.49 5.52
C PRO A 508 7.66 4.07 4.71
N CYS A 509 7.52 2.78 4.38
CA CYS A 509 6.32 2.24 3.73
C CYS A 509 5.07 2.38 4.62
N ASN A 510 5.20 2.52 5.95
CA ASN A 510 4.05 2.82 6.81
C ASN A 510 3.54 4.25 6.58
N SER A 511 4.43 5.23 6.42
CA SER A 511 4.06 6.60 6.08
C SER A 511 3.49 6.68 4.67
N ARG A 512 4.06 5.93 3.71
CA ARG A 512 3.50 5.78 2.37
C ARG A 512 2.08 5.20 2.40
N LEU A 513 1.86 4.12 3.16
CA LEU A 513 0.54 3.52 3.34
C LEU A 513 -0.49 4.56 3.79
N LEU A 514 -0.15 5.41 4.76
CA LEU A 514 -1.05 6.46 5.23
C LEU A 514 -1.30 7.54 4.18
N ARG A 515 -0.25 7.97 3.48
CA ARG A 515 -0.37 8.96 2.41
C ARG A 515 -1.32 8.47 1.32
N ASP A 516 -1.05 7.28 0.80
CA ASP A 516 -1.81 6.70 -0.30
C ASP A 516 -3.25 6.37 0.15
N PHE A 517 -3.44 5.96 1.41
CA PHE A 517 -4.76 5.84 2.03
C PHE A 517 -5.53 7.17 2.08
N PHE A 518 -4.91 8.23 2.60
CA PHE A 518 -5.54 9.55 2.67
C PHE A 518 -5.96 10.03 1.28
N THR A 519 -5.06 9.95 0.30
CA THR A 519 -5.36 10.27 -1.09
C THR A 519 -6.50 9.41 -1.64
N SER A 520 -6.50 8.10 -1.40
CA SER A 520 -7.56 7.21 -1.89
C SER A 520 -8.92 7.55 -1.29
N VAL A 521 -8.99 8.00 -0.03
CA VAL A 521 -10.24 8.36 0.63
C VAL A 521 -10.75 9.72 0.14
N THR A 522 -9.89 10.74 0.12
CA THR A 522 -10.28 12.12 -0.21
C THR A 522 -10.53 12.30 -1.71
N SER A 523 -9.66 11.75 -2.56
CA SER A 523 -9.76 11.94 -4.01
C SER A 523 -10.75 10.97 -4.67
N GLY A 524 -11.05 9.84 -4.02
CA GLY A 524 -11.99 8.84 -4.54
C GLY A 524 -13.47 9.13 -4.26
N GLY A 525 -13.80 10.23 -3.57
CA GLY A 525 -15.18 10.54 -3.18
C GLY A 525 -15.78 9.57 -2.16
N PHE A 526 -14.93 8.83 -1.44
CA PHE A 526 -15.38 7.91 -0.39
C PHE A 526 -15.77 8.65 0.88
N LEU A 527 -15.19 9.82 1.12
CA LEU A 527 -15.54 10.70 2.23
C LEU A 527 -16.49 11.80 1.76
N LEU A 528 -17.59 12.03 2.49
CA LEU A 528 -18.45 13.19 2.29
C LEU A 528 -17.73 14.49 2.65
N GLU A 529 -18.20 15.60 2.10
CA GLU A 529 -17.77 16.94 2.52
C GLU A 529 -18.01 17.12 4.03
N GLY A 530 -16.98 17.59 4.74
CA GLY A 530 -17.00 17.68 6.21
C GLY A 530 -16.90 16.33 6.93
N GLY A 531 -16.68 15.23 6.20
CA GLY A 531 -16.47 13.91 6.79
C GLY A 531 -15.16 13.80 7.58
N LEU A 532 -15.09 12.77 8.42
CA LEU A 532 -13.97 12.51 9.31
C LEU A 532 -13.16 11.30 8.85
N ILE A 533 -11.84 11.45 8.84
CA ILE A 533 -10.91 10.31 8.73
C ILE A 533 -10.37 10.00 10.12
N GLN A 534 -10.43 8.74 10.52
CA GLN A 534 -10.02 8.30 11.84
C GLN A 534 -8.95 7.22 11.76
N LEU A 535 -7.86 7.39 12.53
CA LEU A 535 -6.82 6.39 12.69
C LEU A 535 -6.80 5.87 14.12
N VAL A 536 -6.68 4.55 14.31
CA VAL A 536 -6.31 4.00 15.62
C VAL A 536 -4.86 3.57 15.57
N MET A 537 -3.98 4.18 16.36
CA MET A 537 -2.56 3.84 16.36
C MET A 537 -1.90 4.12 17.71
N LEU A 538 -0.65 3.69 17.88
CA LEU A 538 0.13 4.02 19.08
C LEU A 538 0.61 5.47 19.00
N SER A 539 0.61 6.21 20.11
CA SER A 539 1.08 7.61 20.11
C SER A 539 2.52 7.75 19.58
N SER A 540 3.39 6.76 19.83
CA SER A 540 4.76 6.76 19.31
C SER A 540 4.85 6.61 17.80
N GLN A 541 3.84 6.00 17.16
CA GLN A 541 3.82 5.86 15.70
C GLN A 541 3.44 7.17 15.01
N TYR A 542 2.65 8.04 15.67
CA TYR A 542 2.23 9.30 15.09
C TYR A 542 3.43 10.19 14.72
N GLU A 543 4.32 10.41 15.70
CA GLU A 543 5.52 11.23 15.51
C GLU A 543 6.53 10.52 14.60
N ASP A 544 6.75 9.23 14.83
CA ASP A 544 7.76 8.49 14.08
C ASP A 544 7.38 8.40 12.60
N TRP A 545 6.11 8.19 12.27
CA TRP A 545 5.66 8.10 10.88
C TRP A 545 5.38 9.47 10.24
N ASP A 546 5.61 10.56 10.98
CA ASP A 546 5.32 11.93 10.56
C ASP A 546 3.89 12.09 10.04
N VAL A 547 2.93 11.52 10.77
CA VAL A 547 1.52 11.45 10.34
C VAL A 547 0.96 12.85 10.10
N ASN A 548 1.39 13.85 10.86
CA ASN A 548 0.96 15.24 10.66
C ASN A 548 1.41 15.80 9.31
N GLY A 549 2.69 15.57 8.93
CA GLY A 549 3.21 15.96 7.62
C GLY A 549 2.51 15.22 6.47
N VAL A 550 2.30 13.92 6.62
CA VAL A 550 1.61 13.09 5.63
C VAL A 550 0.13 13.49 5.47
N ALA A 551 -0.56 13.79 6.56
CA ALA A 551 -1.95 14.25 6.55
C ALA A 551 -2.07 15.65 5.91
N SER A 552 -1.15 16.56 6.24
CA SER A 552 -1.13 17.91 5.67
C SER A 552 -0.98 17.91 4.14
N ASP A 553 -0.19 16.99 3.59
CA ASP A 553 -0.04 16.85 2.13
C ASP A 553 -1.34 16.38 1.45
N ALA A 554 -2.21 15.69 2.20
CA ALA A 554 -3.54 15.31 1.77
C ALA A 554 -4.62 16.34 2.15
N GLN A 555 -4.23 17.55 2.56
CA GLN A 555 -5.13 18.61 3.05
C GLN A 555 -6.01 18.16 4.22
N LEU A 556 -5.43 17.36 5.13
CA LEU A 556 -6.10 16.89 6.33
C LEU A 556 -5.51 17.57 7.57
N ARG A 557 -6.37 17.99 8.49
CA ARG A 557 -5.98 18.57 9.77
C ARG A 557 -6.40 17.68 10.92
N LEU A 558 -5.48 17.36 11.83
CA LEU A 558 -5.81 16.67 13.08
C LEU A 558 -6.64 17.60 13.98
N THR A 559 -7.86 17.21 14.31
CA THR A 559 -8.77 18.03 15.15
C THR A 559 -8.92 17.49 16.56
N SER A 560 -8.77 16.18 16.76
CA SER A 560 -8.82 15.60 18.10
C SER A 560 -8.03 14.29 18.21
N ARG A 561 -7.67 13.97 19.44
CA ARG A 561 -7.06 12.70 19.81
C ARG A 561 -7.54 12.23 21.18
N VAL A 562 -7.78 10.94 21.32
CA VAL A 562 -8.36 10.36 22.53
C VAL A 562 -7.79 8.98 22.81
N ALA A 563 -7.50 8.68 24.08
CA ALA A 563 -6.97 7.39 24.48
C ALA A 563 -7.98 6.25 24.18
N LEU A 564 -7.49 5.14 23.62
CA LEU A 564 -8.29 3.96 23.33
C LEU A 564 -8.61 3.19 24.63
N PRO A 565 -9.89 2.96 24.97
CA PRO A 565 -10.24 2.10 26.09
C PRO A 565 -9.74 0.68 25.84
N GLY A 566 -8.99 0.11 26.80
CA GLY A 566 -8.38 -1.22 26.64
C GLY A 566 -9.37 -2.39 26.43
N SER A 567 -10.66 -2.16 26.71
CA SER A 567 -11.74 -3.13 26.51
C SER A 567 -12.63 -2.84 25.30
N PHE A 568 -12.28 -1.84 24.46
CA PHE A 568 -13.14 -1.44 23.35
C PHE A 568 -13.27 -2.55 22.30
N TYR A 569 -12.14 -3.16 21.91
CA TYR A 569 -12.09 -4.31 21.01
C TYR A 569 -10.84 -5.16 21.29
N GLN A 570 -10.60 -6.23 20.52
CA GLN A 570 -9.42 -7.08 20.63
C GLN A 570 -8.47 -6.85 19.46
N PRO A 571 -7.44 -6.00 19.60
CA PRO A 571 -6.45 -5.80 18.54
C PRO A 571 -5.69 -7.07 18.23
N ARG A 572 -5.35 -7.23 16.95
CA ARG A 572 -4.59 -8.38 16.42
C ARG A 572 -3.50 -7.93 15.47
N GLU A 573 -2.39 -8.65 15.48
CA GLU A 573 -1.35 -8.50 14.45
C GLU A 573 -1.83 -9.17 13.14
N MET A 574 -1.17 -8.91 12.00
CA MET A 574 -1.48 -9.59 10.72
C MET A 574 -1.39 -11.12 10.82
N SER A 575 -0.64 -11.65 11.78
CA SER A 575 -0.60 -13.10 12.03
C SER A 575 -1.87 -13.66 12.67
N GLY A 576 -2.84 -12.83 13.10
CA GLY A 576 -4.02 -13.23 13.87
C GLY A 576 -3.81 -13.23 15.39
N LYS A 577 -2.56 -13.09 15.84
CA LYS A 577 -2.21 -13.08 17.26
C LYS A 577 -2.78 -11.84 17.95
N ALA A 578 -3.55 -12.08 19.01
CA ALA A 578 -4.06 -11.03 19.89
C ALA A 578 -2.91 -10.28 20.59
N TRP A 579 -3.06 -8.97 20.73
CA TRP A 579 -2.14 -8.13 21.49
C TRP A 579 -2.88 -6.99 22.19
N THR A 580 -2.21 -6.37 23.17
CA THR A 580 -2.75 -5.22 23.91
C THR A 580 -1.88 -4.01 23.62
N PRO A 581 -2.37 -3.03 22.84
CA PRO A 581 -1.62 -1.83 22.53
C PRO A 581 -1.48 -0.94 23.75
N ALA A 582 -0.25 -0.71 24.19
CA ALA A 582 0.03 0.27 25.23
C ALA A 582 0.10 1.67 24.61
N GLY A 583 -0.73 2.60 25.09
CA GLY A 583 -0.77 3.97 24.56
C GLY A 583 -1.37 4.06 23.15
N ALA A 584 -2.35 3.22 22.84
CA ALA A 584 -3.16 3.44 21.64
C ALA A 584 -4.14 4.58 21.84
N GLU A 585 -4.37 5.31 20.76
CA GLU A 585 -5.27 6.45 20.67
C GLU A 585 -6.06 6.39 19.36
N LEU A 586 -7.23 7.03 19.37
CA LEU A 586 -7.99 7.38 18.18
C LEU A 586 -7.63 8.82 17.81
N LEU A 587 -7.25 9.01 16.55
CA LEU A 587 -6.92 10.29 15.94
C LEU A 587 -7.99 10.64 14.94
N THR A 588 -8.54 11.84 15.01
CA THR A 588 -9.58 12.30 14.09
C THR A 588 -9.05 13.47 13.26
N PHE A 589 -9.15 13.31 11.95
CA PHE A 589 -8.76 14.28 10.95
C PHE A 589 -9.99 14.76 10.19
N GLU A 590 -10.00 16.04 9.87
CA GLU A 590 -10.98 16.68 8.98
C GLU A 590 -10.28 17.09 7.69
N ALA A 591 -10.98 16.97 6.56
CA ALA A 591 -10.57 17.61 5.31
C ALA A 591 -10.64 19.12 5.48
N ALA A 592 -9.55 19.80 5.11
CA ALA A 592 -9.36 21.24 5.27
C ALA A 592 -10.12 22.06 4.23
#